data_AF-A0A3D6BLR5-F1
#
_entry.id   AF-A0A3D6BLR5-F1
#
_cell.length_a   1.000
_cell.length_b   1.000
_cell.length_c   1.000
_cell.angle_alpha   90.00
_cell.angle_beta   90.00
_cell.angle_gamma   90.00
#
_symmetry.space_group_name_H-M   'P 1'
#
loop_
_entity.id
_entity.type
_entity.pdbx_description
1 polymer ?
#
loop_
_entity_poly.entity_id
_entity_poly.type
_entity_poly.pdbx_seq_one_letter_code
_entity_poly.pdbx_strand_id
1 'polypeptide(L)' 'SSEEVKEEYGFDLLCHKKDLGENYDAVVLAVCHKEFLNLDLQKLKSPIGVIFDVKSLLP' A
#
# COMPACT_ATOMS: atom_id res chain seq x y z
N SER A 1 -15.99 -5.89 -6.70
CA SER A 1 -16.21 -6.12 -5.26
C SER A 1 -14.97 -6.75 -4.63
N SER A 2 -14.82 -6.76 -3.30
CA SER A 2 -13.74 -7.51 -2.64
C SER A 2 -13.77 -9.01 -2.97
N GLU A 3 -14.97 -9.58 -3.17
CA GLU A 3 -15.09 -10.97 -3.61
C GLU A 3 -14.50 -11.21 -5.01
N GLU A 4 -14.76 -10.31 -5.96
CA GLU A 4 -14.23 -10.40 -7.33
C GLU A 4 -12.70 -10.36 -7.35
N VAL A 5 -12.06 -9.53 -6.50
CA VAL A 5 -10.59 -9.47 -6.45
C VAL A 5 -9.99 -10.79 -5.92
N LYS A 6 -10.65 -11.40 -4.93
CA LYS A 6 -10.20 -12.69 -4.39
C LYS A 6 -10.32 -13.80 -5.42
N GLU A 7 -11.42 -13.81 -6.18
CA GLU A 7 -11.66 -14.80 -7.25
C GLU A 7 -10.64 -14.66 -8.39
N GLU A 8 -10.35 -13.44 -8.82
CA GLU A 8 -9.45 -13.17 -9.96
C GLU A 8 -7.96 -13.28 -9.61
N TYR A 9 -7.54 -12.82 -8.43
CA TYR A 9 -6.12 -12.67 -8.08
C TYR A 9 -5.65 -13.56 -6.93
N GLY A 10 -6.56 -14.26 -6.24
CA GLY A 10 -6.22 -15.24 -5.21
C GLY A 10 -5.72 -14.64 -3.88
N PHE A 11 -5.91 -13.34 -3.63
CA PHE A 11 -5.55 -12.71 -2.37
C PHE A 11 -6.69 -11.86 -1.80
N ASP A 12 -6.71 -11.73 -0.47
CA ASP A 12 -7.66 -10.90 0.26
C ASP A 12 -7.23 -9.43 0.26
N LEU A 13 -8.19 -8.53 0.09
CA LEU A 13 -7.97 -7.10 0.21
C LEU A 13 -7.86 -6.68 1.68
N LEU A 14 -6.86 -5.86 2.00
CA LEU A 14 -6.73 -5.22 3.29
C LEU A 14 -7.46 -3.86 3.26
N CYS A 15 -8.59 -3.77 3.95
CA CYS A 15 -9.45 -2.58 3.92
C CYS A 15 -9.18 -1.58 5.05
N HIS A 16 -8.41 -1.97 6.08
CA HIS A 16 -8.12 -1.10 7.21
C HIS A 16 -6.62 -0.94 7.46
N LYS A 17 -6.21 0.26 7.89
CA LYS A 17 -4.80 0.57 8.20
C LYS A 17 -4.18 -0.36 9.25
N LYS A 18 -4.98 -0.88 10.18
CA LYS A 18 -4.55 -1.82 11.22
C LYS A 18 -4.16 -3.21 10.68
N ASP A 19 -4.62 -3.54 9.47
CA ASP A 19 -4.36 -4.84 8.85
C ASP A 19 -3.04 -4.81 8.05
N LEU A 20 -2.44 -3.63 7.88
CA LEU A 20 -1.12 -3.47 7.28
C LEU A 20 -0.06 -4.05 8.22
N GLY A 21 0.83 -4.85 7.66
CA GLY A 21 2.03 -5.33 8.33
C GLY A 21 3.12 -4.26 8.41
N GLU A 22 4.29 -4.70 8.84
CA GLU A 22 5.49 -3.89 8.92
C GLU A 22 6.58 -4.51 8.03
N ASN A 23 7.62 -3.72 7.74
CA ASN A 23 8.82 -4.16 7.01
C ASN A 23 8.55 -4.65 5.57
N TYR A 24 7.70 -3.96 4.82
CA TYR A 24 7.52 -4.22 3.39
C TYR A 24 8.79 -3.91 2.60
N ASP A 25 9.23 -4.85 1.76
CA ASP A 25 10.40 -4.67 0.88
C ASP A 25 10.09 -3.74 -0.30
N ALA A 26 8.82 -3.66 -0.72
CA ALA A 26 8.37 -2.74 -1.75
C ALA A 26 6.97 -2.22 -1.43
N VAL A 27 6.80 -0.90 -1.56
CA VAL A 27 5.51 -0.23 -1.43
C VAL A 27 5.24 0.53 -2.72
N VAL A 28 4.16 0.18 -3.42
CA VAL A 28 3.77 0.82 -4.68
C VAL A 28 2.52 1.66 -4.47
N LEU A 29 2.65 2.97 -4.70
CA LEU A 29 1.52 3.89 -4.67
C LEU A 29 0.85 3.95 -6.05
N ALA A 30 -0.21 3.16 -6.22
CA ALA A 30 -0.92 3.03 -7.49
C ALA A 30 -1.99 4.12 -7.72
N VAL A 31 -2.47 4.78 -6.65
CA VAL A 31 -3.58 5.74 -6.70
C VAL A 31 -3.34 6.96 -5.81
N CYS A 32 -3.90 8.10 -6.20
CA CYS A 32 -3.62 9.43 -5.66
C CYS A 32 -4.65 9.86 -4.59
N HIS A 33 -5.00 8.97 -3.64
CA HIS A 33 -5.93 9.34 -2.57
C HIS A 33 -5.23 10.12 -1.47
N LYS A 34 -5.85 11.23 -1.03
CA LYS A 34 -5.29 12.12 0.02
C LYS A 34 -5.06 11.41 1.36
N GLU A 35 -5.75 10.30 1.61
CA GLU A 35 -5.58 9.51 2.83
C GLU A 35 -4.18 8.88 2.95
N PHE A 36 -3.49 8.66 1.83
CA PHE A 36 -2.12 8.14 1.79
C PHE A 36 -1.06 9.19 2.14
N LEU A 37 -1.36 10.50 2.00
CA LEU A 37 -0.47 11.58 2.45
C LEU A 37 -0.31 11.59 3.99
N ASN A 38 -1.35 11.15 4.69
CA ASN A 38 -1.34 11.04 6.16
C ASN A 38 -0.83 9.67 6.65
N LEU A 39 -0.44 8.76 5.75
CA LEU A 39 0.09 7.45 6.11
C LEU A 39 1.62 7.51 6.13
N ASP A 40 2.21 7.05 7.23
CA ASP A 40 3.67 7.03 7.40
C ASP A 40 4.28 5.83 6.67
N LEU A 41 4.46 5.97 5.35
CA LEU A 41 5.01 4.92 4.49
C LEU A 41 6.42 4.49 4.91
N GLN A 42 7.17 5.37 5.57
CA GLN A 42 8.51 5.06 6.05
C GLN A 42 8.50 4.01 7.16
N LYS A 43 7.47 4.01 8.02
CA LYS A 43 7.30 2.98 9.06
C LYS A 43 6.86 1.63 8.51
N LEU A 44 6.12 1.65 7.40
CA LEU A 44 5.66 0.42 6.75
C LEU A 44 6.80 -0.28 5.99
N LYS A 45 7.77 0.49 5.52
CA LYS A 45 8.89 0.00 4.70
C LYS A 45 9.99 -0.63 5.56
N SER A 46 10.57 -1.71 5.06
CA SER A 46 11.82 -2.28 5.57
C SER A 46 12.97 -1.26 5.42
N PRO A 47 14.05 -1.32 6.22
CA PRO A 47 15.22 -0.44 6.07
C PRO A 47 15.74 -0.36 4.63
N ILE A 48 15.77 -1.51 3.93
CA ILE A 48 16.22 -1.63 2.54
C ILE A 48 15.09 -1.48 1.50
N GLY A 49 13.84 -1.40 1.96
CA GLY A 49 12.68 -1.40 1.07
C GLY A 49 12.61 -0.16 0.18
N VAL A 50 11.85 -0.27 -0.91
CA VAL A 50 11.67 0.79 -1.92
C VAL A 50 10.23 1.30 -1.92
N ILE A 51 10.04 2.61 -2.00
CA ILE A 51 8.73 3.24 -2.25
C ILE A 51 8.71 3.68 -3.71
N PHE A 52 7.73 3.20 -4.46
CA PHE A 52 7.53 3.57 -5.86
C PHE A 52 6.20 4.30 -6.01
N ASP A 53 6.29 5.57 -6.41
CA ASP A 53 5.12 6.42 -6.62
C ASP A 53 4.85 6.58 -8.12
N VAL A 54 3.82 5.88 -8.59
CA VAL A 54 3.41 5.92 -10.00
C VAL A 54 2.65 7.22 -10.31
N LYS A 55 2.07 7.86 -9.30
CA LYS A 55 1.17 9.02 -9.46
C LYS A 55 1.81 10.35 -9.08
N SER A 56 3.07 10.35 -8.64
CA SER A 56 3.80 11.55 -8.17
C SER A 56 2.99 12.33 -7.12
N LEU A 57 2.39 11.59 -6.18
CA LEU A 57 1.65 12.13 -5.04
C LEU A 57 2.61 12.60 -3.92
N LEU A 58 3.76 11.95 -3.75
CA LEU A 58 4.73 12.29 -2.73
C LEU A 58 5.51 13.57 -3.15
N PRO A 59 5.63 14.56 -2.24
CA PRO A 59 6.37 15.80 -2.49
C PRO A 59 7.89 15.62 -2.50
#